data_AF-A0A7C5PGM5-F1
#
_entry.id   AF-A0A7C5PGM5-F1
#
_cell.length_a   1.000
_cell.length_b   1.000
_cell.length_c   1.000
_cell.angle_alpha   90.00
_cell.angle_beta   90.00
_cell.angle_gamma   90.00
#
_symmetry.space_group_name_H-M   'P 1'
#
loop_
_entity.id
_entity.type
_entity.pdbx_description
1 polymer ?
#
loop_
_entity_poly.entity_id
_entity_poly.type
_entity_poly.pdbx_seq_one_letter_code
_entity_poly.pdbx_strand_id
1 'polypeptide(L)'
;RIRTRIGDEAETATARQLGLDSATCYQFCMEAGGSGDYAEWANKAIARWPKLEAVYGTFYPHVSIGWDNTQRNPSFARECVVTNSNPTAFEACLRQAKDWLDARPQQTPLLTINSWNEWTEGSYLLPDQQWGYGYLEAVRNVFGKK
;
A
#
# COMPACT_ATOMS: atom_id res chain seq x y z
N ARG A 1 -20.46 12.85 -14.54
CA ARG A 1 -19.74 12.58 -13.26
C ARG A 1 -20.38 11.35 -12.63
N ILE A 2 -19.88 10.16 -12.94
CA ILE A 2 -20.31 8.94 -12.23
C ILE A 2 -19.56 8.97 -10.89
N ARG A 3 -20.27 9.34 -9.83
CA ARG A 3 -19.82 9.13 -8.45
C ARG A 3 -20.26 7.73 -8.07
N THR A 4 -19.36 6.77 -8.20
CA THR A 4 -19.51 5.48 -7.54
C THR A 4 -18.54 5.45 -6.38
N ARG A 5 -19.01 5.86 -5.20
CA ARG A 5 -18.63 5.10 -4.01
C ARG A 5 -19.52 3.88 -4.05
N ILE A 6 -19.06 2.83 -4.73
CA ILE A 6 -19.63 1.51 -4.51
C ILE A 6 -19.23 1.19 -3.08
N GLY A 7 -20.22 1.12 -2.19
CA GLY A 7 -19.98 0.79 -0.79
C GLY A 7 -19.42 -0.63 -0.69
N ASP A 8 -18.61 -0.86 0.34
CA ASP A 8 -17.92 -2.11 0.67
C ASP A 8 -18.78 -3.38 0.37
N GLU A 9 -20.11 -3.35 0.58
CA GLU A 9 -21.01 -4.48 0.35
C GLU A 9 -21.22 -4.88 -1.12
N ALA A 10 -21.37 -3.92 -2.04
CA ALA A 10 -21.67 -4.22 -3.45
C ALA A 10 -20.41 -4.67 -4.23
N GLU A 11 -19.25 -4.10 -3.90
CA GLU A 11 -17.94 -4.58 -4.40
C GLU A 11 -17.69 -6.02 -3.93
N THR A 12 -17.97 -6.30 -2.66
CA THR A 12 -17.82 -7.65 -2.08
C THR A 12 -18.76 -8.66 -2.71
N ALA A 13 -20.03 -8.31 -2.90
CA ALA A 13 -20.99 -9.19 -3.55
C ALA A 13 -20.55 -9.53 -4.97
N THR A 14 -20.03 -8.55 -5.71
CA THR A 14 -19.49 -8.75 -7.06
C THR A 14 -18.25 -9.64 -7.04
N ALA A 15 -17.29 -9.38 -6.15
CA ALA A 15 -16.08 -10.19 -6.00
C ALA A 15 -16.40 -11.67 -5.72
N ARG A 16 -17.39 -11.93 -4.87
CA ARG A 16 -17.88 -13.29 -4.59
C ARG A 16 -18.56 -13.92 -5.79
N GLN A 17 -19.39 -13.18 -6.51
CA GLN A 17 -20.04 -13.67 -7.75
C GLN A 17 -19.02 -14.03 -8.83
N LEU A 18 -17.90 -13.30 -8.89
CA LEU A 18 -16.80 -13.56 -9.82
C LEU A 18 -15.88 -14.72 -9.38
N GLY A 19 -16.11 -15.28 -8.19
CA GLY A 19 -15.30 -16.38 -7.65
C GLY A 19 -13.88 -15.98 -7.28
N LEU A 20 -13.66 -14.72 -6.84
CA LEU A 20 -12.35 -14.28 -6.37
C LEU A 20 -12.06 -14.87 -4.98
N ASP A 21 -10.90 -15.50 -4.83
CA ASP A 21 -10.49 -16.18 -3.59
C ASP A 21 -9.80 -15.26 -2.56
N SER A 22 -9.41 -14.05 -2.99
CA SER A 22 -8.69 -13.10 -2.14
C SER A 22 -8.75 -11.67 -2.66
N ALA A 23 -8.38 -10.72 -1.80
CA ALA A 23 -8.25 -9.30 -2.13
C ALA A 23 -6.95 -8.69 -1.62
N THR A 24 -6.58 -7.56 -2.21
CA THR A 24 -5.53 -6.65 -1.74
C THR A 24 -5.93 -5.22 -2.11
N CYS A 25 -5.15 -4.21 -1.74
CA CYS A 25 -5.37 -2.84 -2.18
C CYS A 25 -4.28 -2.36 -3.15
N TYR A 26 -4.57 -1.30 -3.90
CA TYR A 26 -3.67 -0.77 -4.92
C TYR A 26 -2.61 0.18 -4.34
N GLN A 27 -3.03 1.09 -3.47
CA GLN A 27 -2.24 2.24 -3.00
C GLN A 27 -2.86 2.78 -1.71
N PHE A 28 -2.04 3.17 -0.72
CA PHE A 28 -2.49 3.65 0.59
C PHE A 28 -3.36 4.90 0.52
N CYS A 29 -3.27 5.70 -0.55
CA CYS A 29 -4.09 6.91 -0.70
C CYS A 29 -5.60 6.62 -0.74
N MET A 30 -5.99 5.40 -1.15
CA MET A 30 -7.39 4.95 -1.17
C MET A 30 -7.96 4.77 0.24
N GLU A 31 -7.10 4.43 1.21
CA GLU A 31 -7.48 4.14 2.59
C GLU A 31 -7.19 5.30 3.55
N ALA A 32 -6.10 6.03 3.32
CA ALA A 32 -5.60 7.06 4.22
C ALA A 32 -5.81 8.49 3.71
N GLY A 33 -6.18 8.68 2.44
CA GLY A 33 -6.26 9.98 1.77
C GLY A 33 -4.98 10.31 0.99
N GLY A 34 -5.01 11.31 0.12
CA GLY A 34 -3.90 11.62 -0.79
C GLY A 34 -2.81 12.51 -0.20
N SER A 35 -2.74 12.71 1.11
CA SER A 35 -1.84 13.70 1.72
C SER A 35 -1.52 13.41 3.18
N GLY A 36 -0.38 13.92 3.66
CA GLY A 36 0.02 13.87 5.06
C GLY A 36 1.45 13.38 5.25
N ASP A 37 1.87 13.21 6.51
CA ASP A 37 3.15 12.56 6.84
C ASP A 37 3.08 11.06 6.53
N TYR A 38 4.12 10.51 5.91
CA TYR A 38 4.16 9.11 5.49
C TYR A 38 3.87 8.11 6.61
N ALA A 39 4.41 8.31 7.82
CA ALA A 39 4.24 7.35 8.91
C ALA A 39 2.79 7.33 9.41
N GLU A 40 2.18 8.51 9.60
CA GLU A 40 0.78 8.62 9.98
C GLU A 40 -0.16 8.09 8.89
N TRP A 41 0.15 8.44 7.65
CA TRP A 41 -0.58 8.00 6.46
C TRP A 41 -0.55 6.48 6.30
N ALA A 42 0.63 5.87 6.38
CA ALA A 42 0.80 4.43 6.29
C ALA A 42 0.10 3.70 7.44
N ASN A 43 0.25 4.16 8.68
CA ASN A 43 -0.41 3.55 9.84
C ASN A 43 -1.94 3.59 9.72
N LYS A 44 -2.48 4.70 9.21
CA LYS A 44 -3.92 4.82 8.92
C LYS A 44 -4.38 3.81 7.87
N ALA A 45 -3.60 3.58 6.81
CA ALA A 45 -3.92 2.59 5.79
C ALA A 45 -3.80 1.15 6.31
N ILE A 46 -2.72 0.84 7.05
CA ILE A 46 -2.48 -0.49 7.64
C ILE A 46 -3.59 -0.86 8.64
N ALA A 47 -4.06 0.11 9.43
CA ALA A 47 -5.16 -0.10 10.37
C ALA A 47 -6.49 -0.54 9.71
N ARG A 48 -6.59 -0.47 8.37
CA ARG A 48 -7.77 -0.90 7.60
C ARG A 48 -7.76 -2.38 7.24
N TRP A 49 -6.61 -3.05 7.28
CA TRP A 49 -6.50 -4.46 6.87
C TRP A 49 -7.48 -5.40 7.58
N PRO A 50 -7.72 -5.33 8.91
CA PRO A 50 -8.72 -6.18 9.56
C PRO A 50 -10.13 -5.98 9.01
N LYS A 51 -10.48 -4.73 8.69
CA LYS A 51 -11.79 -4.42 8.12
C LYS A 51 -11.89 -4.96 6.69
N LEU A 52 -10.84 -4.79 5.88
CA LEU A 52 -10.80 -5.31 4.51
C LEU A 52 -10.87 -6.84 4.48
N GLU A 53 -10.17 -7.51 5.39
CA GLU A 53 -10.25 -8.97 5.56
C GLU A 53 -11.67 -9.42 5.97
N ALA A 54 -12.32 -8.74 6.92
CA ALA A 54 -13.68 -9.07 7.32
C ALA A 54 -14.69 -8.94 6.17
N VAL A 55 -14.43 -8.02 5.23
CA VAL A 55 -15.27 -7.76 4.07
C VAL A 55 -15.02 -8.78 2.96
N TYR A 56 -13.75 -8.94 2.56
CA TYR A 56 -13.35 -9.70 1.38
C TYR A 56 -12.95 -11.16 1.65
N GLY A 57 -12.83 -11.58 2.91
CA GLY A 57 -12.24 -12.88 3.27
C GLY A 57 -10.72 -12.80 3.27
N THR A 58 -10.05 -13.71 2.56
CA THR A 58 -8.58 -13.71 2.48
C THR A 58 -8.05 -12.36 1.97
N PHE A 59 -7.29 -11.65 2.80
CA PHE A 59 -6.70 -10.37 2.43
C PHE A 59 -5.17 -10.43 2.49
N TYR A 60 -4.52 -10.03 1.40
CA TYR A 60 -3.07 -9.90 1.33
C TYR A 60 -2.67 -8.44 1.59
N PRO A 61 -1.74 -8.19 2.54
CA PRO A 61 -1.29 -6.84 2.83
C PRO A 61 -0.63 -6.21 1.60
N HIS A 62 -0.66 -4.89 1.61
CA HIS A 62 -0.07 -4.03 0.61
C HIS A 62 0.79 -2.99 1.32
N VAL A 63 1.95 -2.63 0.78
CA VAL A 63 2.72 -1.48 1.27
C VAL A 63 3.04 -0.55 0.12
N SER A 64 2.71 0.72 0.30
CA SER A 64 3.03 1.76 -0.66
C SER A 64 4.30 2.51 -0.27
N ILE A 65 5.11 2.85 -1.26
CA ILE A 65 6.38 3.55 -1.02
C ILE A 65 6.14 5.05 -0.82
N GLY A 66 5.20 5.65 -1.52
CA GLY A 66 4.87 7.07 -1.38
C GLY A 66 3.61 7.44 -2.15
N TRP A 67 3.32 8.74 -2.22
CA TRP A 67 2.24 9.27 -3.05
C TRP A 67 2.49 10.75 -3.41
N ASP A 68 2.77 11.01 -4.68
CA ASP A 68 2.78 12.34 -5.28
C ASP A 68 2.36 12.23 -6.75
N ASN A 69 1.11 12.59 -7.03
CA ASN A 69 0.53 12.54 -8.38
C ASN A 69 0.53 13.91 -9.09
N THR A 70 1.23 14.91 -8.54
CA THR A 70 1.22 16.29 -9.07
C THR A 70 1.89 16.41 -10.44
N GLN A 71 2.87 15.54 -10.73
CA GLN A 71 3.55 15.50 -12.03
C GLN A 71 2.59 15.13 -13.17
N ARG A 72 1.70 14.17 -12.93
CA ARG A 72 0.72 13.72 -13.90
C ARG A 72 -0.51 14.62 -13.94
N ASN A 73 -0.86 15.20 -12.78
CA ASN A 73 -2.04 16.04 -12.62
C ASN A 73 -1.62 17.41 -12.06
N PRO A 74 -1.17 18.35 -12.91
CA PRO A 74 -0.74 19.68 -12.45
C PRO A 74 -1.82 20.48 -11.71
N SER A 75 -3.09 20.12 -11.88
CA SER A 75 -4.22 20.69 -11.13
C SER A 75 -4.38 20.13 -9.72
N PHE A 76 -3.66 19.06 -9.37
CA PHE A 76 -3.61 18.60 -7.98
C PHE A 76 -2.80 19.60 -7.18
N ALA A 77 -3.41 20.09 -6.11
CA ALA A 77 -2.76 21.03 -5.23
C ALA A 77 -1.54 20.37 -4.56
N ARG A 78 -0.51 21.14 -4.23
CA ARG A 78 0.66 20.61 -3.51
C ARG A 78 0.28 19.99 -2.16
N GLU A 79 -0.88 20.34 -1.61
CA GLU A 79 -1.42 19.72 -0.41
C GLU A 79 -1.97 18.29 -0.65
N CYS A 80 -1.94 17.77 -1.89
CA CYS A 80 -2.36 16.41 -2.25
C CYS A 80 -1.16 15.46 -2.45
N VAL A 81 -0.13 15.61 -1.62
CA VAL A 81 1.07 14.77 -1.61
C VAL A 81 1.37 14.24 -0.21
N VAL A 82 1.99 13.07 -0.16
CA VAL A 82 2.52 12.47 1.07
C VAL A 82 3.97 12.87 1.22
N THR A 83 4.33 13.40 2.39
CA THR A 83 5.67 13.87 2.71
C THR A 83 6.43 12.87 3.58
N ASN A 84 7.75 13.05 3.68
CA ASN A 84 8.62 12.25 4.54
C ASN A 84 8.66 10.74 4.24
N SER A 85 8.26 10.33 3.04
CA SER A 85 8.57 8.97 2.56
C SER A 85 10.08 8.79 2.44
N ASN A 86 10.58 7.73 3.06
CA ASN A 86 11.99 7.36 3.06
C ASN A 86 12.17 5.86 3.35
N PRO A 87 13.34 5.26 3.04
CA PRO A 87 13.58 3.84 3.25
C PRO A 87 13.33 3.33 4.67
N THR A 88 13.66 4.11 5.70
CA THR A 88 13.47 3.72 7.11
C THR A 88 11.99 3.60 7.46
N ALA A 89 11.19 4.59 7.06
CA ALA A 89 9.75 4.57 7.32
C ALA A 89 9.04 3.47 6.51
N PHE A 90 9.48 3.23 5.28
CA PHE A 90 9.00 2.12 4.45
C PHE A 90 9.35 0.76 5.06
N GLU A 91 10.57 0.58 5.58
CA GLU A 91 10.99 -0.65 6.28
C GLU A 91 10.07 -0.95 7.48
N ALA A 92 9.71 0.07 8.26
CA ALA A 92 8.77 -0.09 9.38
C ALA A 92 7.40 -0.62 8.92
N CYS A 93 6.91 -0.18 7.75
CA CYS A 93 5.67 -0.68 7.17
C CYS A 93 5.81 -2.13 6.69
N LEU A 94 6.95 -2.49 6.10
CA LEU A 94 7.23 -3.88 5.71
C LEU A 94 7.28 -4.82 6.92
N ARG A 95 7.81 -4.37 8.06
CA ARG A 95 7.80 -5.14 9.32
C ARG A 95 6.37 -5.38 9.80
N GLN A 96 5.51 -4.36 9.79
CA GLN A 96 4.09 -4.52 10.11
C GLN A 96 3.38 -5.49 9.14
N ALA A 97 3.69 -5.44 7.85
CA ALA A 97 3.18 -6.39 6.87
C ALA A 97 3.66 -7.82 7.13
N LYS A 98 4.93 -7.99 7.54
CA LYS A 98 5.46 -9.29 7.94
C LYS A 98 4.73 -9.83 9.18
N ASP A 99 4.55 -9.01 10.21
CA ASP A 99 3.82 -9.41 11.42
C ASP A 99 2.37 -9.81 11.11
N TRP A 100 1.72 -9.09 10.19
CA TRP A 100 0.38 -9.43 9.70
C TRP A 100 0.32 -10.80 9.03
N LEU A 101 1.30 -11.13 8.20
CA LEU A 101 1.39 -12.41 7.51
C LEU A 101 1.76 -13.55 8.47
N ASP A 102 2.72 -13.32 9.37
CA ASP A 102 3.15 -14.32 10.35
C ASP A 102 2.02 -14.71 11.31
N ALA A 103 1.09 -13.79 11.60
CA ALA A 103 -0.13 -14.05 12.37
C ALA A 103 -1.16 -14.93 11.63
N ARG A 104 -0.94 -15.27 10.35
CA ARG A 104 -1.83 -16.07 9.49
C ARG A 104 -1.10 -17.28 8.91
N PRO A 105 -0.66 -18.24 9.74
CA PRO A 105 0.17 -19.37 9.29
C PRO A 105 -0.54 -20.32 8.31
N GLN A 106 -1.88 -20.25 8.20
CA GLN A 106 -2.67 -21.04 7.24
C GLN A 106 -2.82 -20.35 5.87
N GLN A 107 -2.39 -19.10 5.74
CA GLN A 107 -2.44 -18.33 4.49
C GLN A 107 -1.04 -18.30 3.86
N THR A 108 -0.97 -18.34 2.53
CA THR A 108 0.30 -18.14 1.82
C THR A 108 0.88 -16.76 2.18
N PRO A 109 2.17 -16.65 2.54
CA PRO A 109 2.76 -15.36 2.92
C PRO A 109 3.04 -14.50 1.67
N LEU A 110 2.01 -13.80 1.18
CA LEU A 110 2.08 -12.93 0.01
C LEU A 110 1.85 -11.47 0.43
N LEU A 111 2.77 -10.60 0.01
CA LEU A 111 2.72 -9.15 0.19
C LEU A 111 2.81 -8.49 -1.19
N THR A 112 2.03 -7.44 -1.42
CA THR A 112 2.19 -6.57 -2.59
C THR A 112 2.87 -5.26 -2.20
N ILE A 113 3.70 -4.72 -3.09
CA ILE A 113 4.35 -3.42 -2.91
C ILE A 113 4.00 -2.55 -4.11
N ASN A 114 3.49 -1.34 -3.87
CA ASN A 114 3.40 -0.33 -4.91
C ASN A 114 4.65 0.57 -4.81
N SER A 115 5.52 0.58 -5.81
CA SER A 115 5.58 -0.31 -6.97
C SER A 115 7.03 -0.48 -7.42
N TRP A 116 7.30 -1.25 -8.47
CA TRP A 116 8.64 -1.27 -9.05
C TRP A 116 9.05 0.12 -9.60
N ASN A 117 8.20 0.79 -10.36
CA ASN A 117 8.59 1.94 -11.20
C ASN A 117 7.51 3.02 -11.40
N GLU A 118 6.59 3.21 -10.46
CA GLU A 118 5.55 4.24 -10.53
C GLU A 118 6.09 5.63 -10.10
N TRP A 119 7.01 6.13 -10.91
CA TRP A 119 7.65 7.43 -10.73
C TRP A 119 6.65 8.58 -10.74
N THR A 120 5.61 8.48 -11.57
CA THR A 120 4.59 9.51 -11.73
C THR A 120 3.62 9.62 -10.55
N GLU A 121 3.68 8.69 -9.60
CA GLU A 121 2.96 8.78 -8.31
C GLU A 121 3.91 8.84 -7.12
N GLY A 122 5.22 9.05 -7.33
CA GLY A 122 6.20 9.08 -6.24
C GLY A 122 6.28 7.79 -5.44
N SER A 123 5.92 6.64 -6.04
CA SER A 123 5.78 5.36 -5.36
C SER A 123 6.56 4.27 -6.09
N TYR A 124 7.89 4.33 -6.01
CA TYR A 124 8.82 3.50 -6.79
C TYR A 124 9.89 2.85 -5.91
N LEU A 125 10.17 1.57 -6.18
CA LEU A 125 11.21 0.75 -5.54
C LEU A 125 12.54 0.82 -6.30
N LEU A 126 12.48 1.23 -7.57
CA LEU A 126 13.64 1.34 -8.45
C LEU A 126 14.71 2.23 -7.80
N PRO A 127 16.00 1.85 -7.88
CA PRO A 127 17.07 2.69 -7.39
C PRO A 127 17.07 4.07 -8.05
N ASP A 128 17.38 5.08 -7.26
CA ASP A 128 17.39 6.48 -7.67
C ASP A 128 18.69 7.17 -7.24
N GLN A 129 18.79 8.48 -7.48
CA GLN A 129 19.94 9.28 -7.05
C GLN A 129 19.85 9.75 -5.58
N GLN A 130 18.67 9.69 -4.96
CA GLN A 130 18.43 10.23 -3.62
C GLN A 130 18.74 9.20 -2.52
N TRP A 131 18.27 7.98 -2.70
CA TRP A 131 18.32 6.86 -1.78
C TRP A 131 19.12 5.68 -2.32
N GLY A 132 19.51 5.69 -3.59
CA GLY A 132 20.27 4.58 -4.20
C GLY A 132 19.48 3.28 -4.07
N TYR A 133 20.05 2.28 -3.39
CA TYR A 133 19.39 1.00 -3.15
C TYR A 133 18.52 0.97 -1.88
N GLY A 134 18.39 2.08 -1.15
CA GLY A 134 17.81 2.10 0.21
C GLY A 134 16.46 1.38 0.34
N TYR A 135 15.53 1.56 -0.60
CA TYR A 135 14.24 0.85 -0.57
C TYR A 135 14.38 -0.67 -0.81
N LEU A 136 15.28 -1.10 -1.69
CA LEU A 136 15.58 -2.52 -1.88
C LEU A 136 16.29 -3.12 -0.68
N GLU A 137 17.16 -2.35 -0.01
CA GLU A 137 17.78 -2.76 1.24
C GLU A 137 16.75 -2.93 2.35
N ALA A 138 15.76 -2.05 2.45
CA ALA A 138 14.63 -2.21 3.38
C ALA A 138 13.89 -3.54 3.14
N VAL A 139 13.59 -3.88 1.87
CA VAL A 139 13.00 -5.19 1.52
C VAL A 139 13.90 -6.34 1.96
N ARG A 140 15.21 -6.27 1.66
CA ARG A 140 16.20 -7.29 2.06
C ARG A 140 16.30 -7.42 3.58
N ASN A 141 16.24 -6.33 4.33
CA ASN A 141 16.36 -6.33 5.79
C ASN A 141 15.20 -7.07 6.45
N VAL A 142 14.00 -7.04 5.85
CA VAL A 142 12.80 -7.69 6.39
C VAL A 142 12.63 -9.12 5.86
N PHE A 143 12.92 -9.37 4.58
CA PHE A 143 12.60 -10.64 3.91
C PHE A 143 13.81 -11.39 3.32
N GLY A 144 15.00 -10.80 3.35
CA GLY A 144 16.19 -11.32 2.64
C GLY A 144 17.01 -12.37 3.39
N LYS A 145 16.68 -12.70 4.64
CA LYS A 145 17.35 -13.75 5.41
C LYS A 145 16.45 -14.99 5.51
N LYS A 146 17.02 -16.15 5.20
CA LYS A 146 16.48 -17.46 5.54
C LYS A 146 16.98 -17.88 6.91
#